data_AF-A0A6L7QK42-F1
#
_entry.id   AF-A0A6L7QK42-F1
#
_cell.length_a   1.000
_cell.length_b   1.000
_cell.length_c   1.000
_cell.angle_alpha   90.00
_cell.angle_beta   90.00
_cell.angle_gamma   90.00
#
_symmetry.space_group_name_H-M   'P 1'
#
loop_
_entity.id
_entity.type
_entity.pdbx_description
1 polymer ?
#
loop_
_entity_poly.entity_id
_entity_poly.type
_entity_poly.pdbx_seq_one_letter_code
_entity_poly.pdbx_strand_id
1 'polypeptide(L)'
;MKKLLAFAATALMLTSTASLAHFPEGQIFGAWQWPSTHLPNLDGDISEWNVLPDELWIDIFQTEVAEGDIGREIDTANLNFRVAVGWNDELDRVYYVYD
;
A
#
# COMPACT_ATOMS: atom_id res chain seq x y z
N MET A 1 30.91 1.76 -34.76
CA MET A 1 29.45 1.95 -34.57
C MET A 1 28.88 1.06 -33.47
N LYS A 2 28.99 -0.29 -33.54
CA LYS A 2 28.45 -1.20 -32.50
C LYS A 2 28.95 -0.92 -31.06
N LYS A 3 30.24 -0.58 -30.89
CA LYS A 3 30.83 -0.23 -29.59
C LYS A 3 30.33 1.11 -29.03
N LEU A 4 30.03 2.08 -29.90
CA LEU A 4 29.43 3.35 -29.50
C LEU A 4 27.96 3.17 -29.07
N LEU A 5 27.21 2.34 -29.80
CA LEU A 5 25.84 1.97 -29.44
C LEU A 5 25.78 1.23 -28.10
N ALA A 6 26.72 0.32 -27.84
CA ALA A 6 26.82 -0.36 -26.55
C ALA A 6 27.14 0.61 -25.41
N PHE A 7 28.08 1.54 -25.60
CA PHE A 7 28.40 2.57 -24.60
C PHE A 7 27.22 3.50 -24.31
N ALA A 8 26.49 3.91 -25.34
CA ALA A 8 25.30 4.75 -25.20
C ALA A 8 24.17 4.02 -24.45
N ALA A 9 23.97 2.73 -24.71
CA ALA A 9 22.97 1.91 -24.01
C ALA A 9 23.31 1.73 -22.52
N THR A 10 24.58 1.48 -22.19
CA THR A 10 25.03 1.38 -20.79
C THR A 10 24.88 2.71 -20.06
N ALA A 11 25.19 3.83 -20.72
CA ALA A 11 24.99 5.17 -20.16
C ALA A 11 23.50 5.47 -19.91
N LEU A 12 22.59 5.02 -20.76
CA LEU A 12 21.13 5.15 -20.58
C LEU A 12 20.59 4.28 -19.42
N MET A 13 21.19 3.11 -19.18
CA MET A 13 20.79 2.27 -18.04
C MET A 13 21.28 2.85 -16.69
N LEU A 14 22.36 3.62 -16.70
CA LEU A 14 22.89 4.31 -15.52
C LEU A 14 22.09 5.58 -15.16
N THR A 15 21.17 6.04 -16.02
CA THR A 15 20.26 7.15 -15.71
C THR A 15 18.92 6.67 -15.12
N SER A 16 18.90 5.53 -14.42
CA SER A 16 17.73 5.12 -13.64
C SER A 16 17.44 6.19 -12.59
N THR A 17 16.49 7.07 -12.89
CA THR A 17 16.01 8.11 -11.97
C THR A 17 15.45 7.43 -10.73
N ALA A 18 15.74 7.99 -9.54
CA ALA A 18 15.07 7.57 -8.31
C ALA A 18 13.55 7.60 -8.54
N SER A 19 12.87 6.52 -8.18
CA SER A 19 11.42 6.45 -8.24
C SER A 19 10.84 7.40 -7.19
N LEU A 20 10.27 8.52 -7.63
CA LEU A 20 9.52 9.46 -6.79
C LEU A 20 8.06 9.01 -6.59
N ALA A 21 7.78 7.71 -6.75
CA ALA A 21 6.41 7.18 -6.68
C ALA A 21 5.93 6.91 -5.24
N HIS A 22 6.80 7.06 -4.24
CA HIS A 22 6.41 6.91 -2.84
C HIS A 22 5.68 8.17 -2.41
N PHE A 23 4.38 8.02 -2.17
CA PHE A 23 3.52 9.09 -1.71
C PHE A 23 2.63 8.53 -0.58
N PRO A 24 2.85 8.95 0.67
CA PRO A 24 3.80 9.97 1.11
C PRO A 24 5.27 9.52 1.05
N GLU A 25 6.20 10.45 0.83
CA GLU A 25 7.62 10.14 0.75
C GLU A 25 8.15 9.65 2.11
N GLY A 26 8.91 8.55 2.11
CA GLY A 26 9.56 8.03 3.32
C GLY A 26 8.63 7.28 4.29
N GLN A 27 7.35 7.13 3.97
CA GLN A 27 6.42 6.38 4.79
C GLN A 27 6.45 4.89 4.46
N ILE A 28 6.48 4.05 5.51
CA ILE A 28 6.42 2.60 5.41
C ILE A 28 5.23 2.16 6.27
N PHE A 29 4.33 1.40 5.67
CA PHE A 29 3.21 0.78 6.36
C PHE A 29 3.46 -0.71 6.53
N GLY A 30 2.97 -1.26 7.64
CA GLY A 30 3.01 -2.70 7.89
C GLY A 30 1.90 -3.44 7.13
N ALA A 31 2.12 -4.73 6.90
CA ALA A 31 1.09 -5.64 6.40
C ALA A 31 1.10 -6.92 7.23
N TRP A 32 -0.08 -7.43 7.57
CA TRP A 32 -0.25 -8.63 8.37
C TRP A 32 -0.09 -9.90 7.51
N GLN A 33 0.74 -10.85 7.93
CA GLN A 33 0.83 -12.14 7.24
C GLN A 33 -0.19 -13.12 7.82
N TRP A 34 -1.18 -13.50 7.02
CA TRP A 34 -2.18 -14.49 7.42
C TRP A 34 -1.64 -15.91 7.29
N PRO A 35 -1.81 -16.77 8.31
CA PRO A 35 -1.63 -18.19 8.12
C PRO A 35 -2.77 -18.74 7.24
N SER A 36 -2.46 -19.67 6.34
CA SER A 36 -3.46 -20.22 5.39
C SER A 36 -4.66 -20.92 6.05
N THR A 37 -4.54 -21.26 7.33
CA THR A 37 -5.63 -21.84 8.14
C THR A 37 -6.62 -20.81 8.69
N HIS A 38 -6.29 -19.51 8.64
CA HIS A 38 -7.10 -18.41 9.17
C HIS A 38 -7.09 -17.22 8.21
N LEU A 39 -7.32 -17.48 6.92
CA LEU A 39 -7.51 -16.42 5.94
C LEU A 39 -8.84 -15.67 6.23
N PRO A 40 -8.91 -14.35 5.99
CA PRO A 40 -10.15 -13.60 6.16
C PRO A 40 -11.21 -14.06 5.14
N ASN A 41 -12.47 -14.11 5.57
CA ASN A 41 -13.60 -14.32 4.67
C ASN A 41 -14.00 -12.99 4.00
N LEU A 42 -14.36 -13.03 2.72
CA LEU A 42 -14.71 -11.82 1.96
C LEU A 42 -16.24 -11.67 1.88
N ASP A 43 -16.88 -11.51 3.04
CA ASP A 43 -18.34 -11.42 3.18
C ASP A 43 -18.85 -10.10 3.76
N GLY A 44 -17.94 -9.20 4.14
CA GLY A 44 -18.26 -7.89 4.71
C GLY A 44 -18.35 -7.86 6.24
N ASP A 45 -18.28 -9.02 6.91
CA ASP A 45 -17.88 -9.08 8.32
C ASP A 45 -16.35 -8.96 8.36
N ILE A 46 -15.84 -8.07 9.21
CA ILE A 46 -14.40 -7.81 9.32
C ILE A 46 -13.82 -8.36 10.63
N SER A 47 -14.57 -9.18 11.36
CA SER A 47 -14.21 -9.62 12.70
C SER A 47 -12.90 -10.40 12.78
N GLU A 48 -12.46 -11.06 11.70
CA GLU A 48 -11.15 -11.72 11.63
C GLU A 48 -10.00 -10.72 11.81
N TRP A 49 -10.18 -9.47 11.38
CA TRP A 49 -9.18 -8.41 11.44
C TRP A 49 -8.97 -7.84 12.85
N ASN A 50 -9.79 -8.21 13.83
CA ASN A 50 -9.63 -7.79 15.24
C ASN A 50 -8.33 -8.30 15.89
N VAL A 51 -7.62 -9.25 15.26
CA VAL A 51 -6.31 -9.72 15.72
C VAL A 51 -5.18 -8.72 15.42
N LEU A 52 -5.40 -7.78 14.50
CA LEU A 52 -4.37 -6.82 14.12
C LEU A 52 -4.11 -5.83 15.27
N PRO A 53 -2.83 -5.54 15.57
CA PRO A 53 -2.50 -4.47 16.49
C PRO A 53 -2.79 -3.11 15.82
N ASP A 54 -3.07 -2.10 16.64
CA ASP A 54 -3.53 -0.78 16.19
C ASP A 54 -2.55 -0.11 15.21
N GLU A 55 -1.24 -0.38 15.31
CA GLU A 55 -0.23 0.24 14.44
C GLU A 55 -0.26 -0.26 12.98
N LEU A 56 -0.99 -1.34 12.70
CA LEU A 56 -1.20 -1.82 11.32
C LEU A 56 -2.42 -1.20 10.65
N TRP A 57 -3.25 -0.47 11.40
CA TRP A 57 -4.33 0.32 10.83
C TRP A 57 -3.81 1.67 10.38
N ILE A 58 -4.17 2.03 9.15
CA ILE A 58 -3.87 3.32 8.53
C ILE A 58 -5.16 4.11 8.56
N ASP A 59 -5.22 5.16 9.37
CA ASP A 59 -6.38 6.05 9.39
C ASP A 59 -6.34 7.05 8.22
N ILE A 60 -7.47 7.69 7.95
CA ILE A 60 -7.60 8.69 6.88
C ILE A 60 -6.58 9.85 6.98
N PHE A 61 -6.10 10.20 8.18
CA PHE A 61 -5.14 11.29 8.40
C PHE A 61 -3.70 10.90 8.06
N GLN A 62 -3.42 9.60 7.98
CA GLN A 62 -2.15 9.07 7.49
C GLN A 62 -2.14 8.92 5.96
N THR A 63 -3.24 9.26 5.30
CA THR A 63 -3.37 9.31 3.84
C THR A 63 -3.37 10.75 3.35
N GLU A 64 -2.90 10.96 2.12
CA GLU A 64 -2.98 12.27 1.46
C GLU A 64 -4.21 12.42 0.55
N VAL A 65 -5.12 11.43 0.56
CA VAL A 65 -6.33 11.38 -0.27
C VAL A 65 -7.57 11.58 0.61
N ALA A 66 -8.30 12.67 0.37
CA ALA A 66 -9.59 12.92 1.02
C ALA A 66 -10.69 12.91 -0.04
N GLU A 67 -11.72 12.08 0.15
CA GLU A 67 -12.88 11.99 -0.75
C GLU A 67 -12.52 11.77 -2.25
N GLY A 68 -11.39 11.10 -2.53
CA GLY A 68 -10.91 10.84 -3.88
C GLY A 68 -10.02 11.94 -4.48
N ASP A 69 -9.75 13.03 -3.76
CA ASP A 69 -8.87 14.12 -4.18
C ASP A 69 -7.65 14.24 -3.26
N ILE A 70 -6.47 14.48 -3.86
CA ILE A 70 -5.24 14.74 -3.11
C ILE A 70 -5.23 16.19 -2.61
N GLY A 71 -4.90 16.39 -1.33
CA GLY A 71 -4.72 17.72 -0.73
C GLY A 71 -6.01 18.47 -0.39
N ARG A 72 -7.17 17.81 -0.50
CA ARG A 72 -8.45 18.30 0.03
C ARG A 72 -8.46 18.19 1.56
N GLU A 73 -9.17 19.09 2.23
CA GLU A 73 -9.39 19.00 3.67
C GLU A 73 -10.15 17.70 4.02
N ILE A 74 -9.71 17.01 5.08
CA ILE A 74 -10.35 15.79 5.56
C ILE A 74 -11.60 16.18 6.35
N ASP A 75 -12.78 15.80 5.84
CA ASP A 75 -14.07 15.90 6.55
C ASP A 75 -14.55 14.51 6.99
N THR A 76 -14.27 14.17 8.25
CA THR A 76 -14.70 12.88 8.84
C THR A 76 -16.21 12.76 9.03
N ALA A 77 -16.99 13.84 8.87
CA ALA A 77 -18.45 13.75 8.88
C ALA A 77 -19.02 13.24 7.54
N ASN A 78 -18.25 13.35 6.45
CA ASN A 78 -18.61 12.80 5.14
C ASN A 78 -17.98 11.41 4.93
N LEU A 79 -16.65 11.32 5.07
CA LEU A 79 -15.91 10.07 4.93
C LEU A 79 -14.89 9.94 6.05
N ASN A 80 -15.05 8.91 6.87
CA ASN A 80 -14.08 8.52 7.88
C ASN A 80 -13.85 7.02 7.73
N PHE A 81 -12.59 6.63 7.51
CA PHE A 81 -12.23 5.24 7.40
C PHE A 81 -10.84 5.00 7.98
N ARG A 82 -10.57 3.73 8.27
CA ARG A 82 -9.23 3.17 8.37
C ARG A 82 -9.09 1.97 7.44
N VAL A 83 -7.86 1.70 7.03
CA VAL A 83 -7.53 0.57 6.15
C VAL A 83 -6.42 -0.25 6.76
N ALA A 84 -6.49 -1.58 6.60
CA ALA A 84 -5.38 -2.47 6.90
C ALA A 84 -5.12 -3.40 5.72
N VAL A 85 -3.86 -3.84 5.62
CA VAL A 85 -3.39 -4.74 4.55
C VAL A 85 -2.95 -6.05 5.16
N GLY A 86 -3.43 -7.14 4.59
CA GLY A 86 -2.99 -8.49 4.89
C GLY A 86 -2.41 -9.16 3.65
N TRP A 87 -1.60 -10.19 3.82
CA TRP A 87 -1.09 -11.00 2.72
C TRP A 87 -0.90 -12.46 3.13
N ASN A 88 -0.80 -13.34 2.14
CA ASN A 88 -0.50 -14.76 2.33
C ASN A 88 0.46 -15.22 1.23
N ASP A 89 1.58 -15.81 1.66
CA ASP A 89 2.66 -16.29 0.78
C ASP A 89 2.31 -17.59 0.06
N GLU A 90 1.57 -18.49 0.70
CA GLU A 90 1.22 -19.78 0.10
C GLU A 90 0.27 -19.65 -1.11
N LEU A 91 -0.62 -18.66 -1.09
CA LEU A 91 -1.61 -18.43 -2.14
C LEU A 91 -1.30 -17.24 -3.05
N ASP A 92 -0.22 -16.50 -2.76
CA ASP A 92 0.17 -15.27 -3.46
C ASP A 92 -0.97 -14.24 -3.52
N ARG A 93 -1.54 -13.92 -2.34
CA ARG A 93 -2.70 -13.01 -2.22
C ARG A 93 -2.42 -11.84 -1.28
N VAL A 94 -2.95 -10.69 -1.65
CA VAL A 94 -3.05 -9.50 -0.80
C VAL A 94 -4.53 -9.24 -0.52
N TYR A 95 -4.83 -8.89 0.73
CA TYR A 95 -6.14 -8.60 1.26
C TYR A 95 -6.17 -7.16 1.77
N TYR A 96 -7.28 -6.48 1.54
CA TYR A 96 -7.54 -5.14 2.05
C TYR A 96 -8.85 -5.16 2.82
N VAL A 97 -8.88 -4.46 3.94
CA VAL A 97 -10.10 -4.20 4.70
C VAL A 97 -10.23 -2.71 4.92
N TYR A 98 -11.46 -2.21 4.83
CA TYR A 98 -11.83 -0.84 5.17
C TYR A 98 -12.88 -0.91 6.27
N ASP A 99 -12.72 -0.06 7.28
CA ASP A 99 -13.64 0.13 8.41
C ASP A 99 -13.99 1.62 8.51
#